data_AF-A0A9W8Q233-F1
#
_entry.id   AF-A0A9W8Q233-F1
#
_cell.length_a   1.000
_cell.length_b   1.000
_cell.length_c   1.000
_cell.angle_alpha   90.00
_cell.angle_beta   90.00
_cell.angle_gamma   90.00
#
_symmetry.space_group_name_H-M   'P 1'
#
loop_
_entity.id
_entity.type
_entity.pdbx_description
1 polymer ?
#
loop_
_entity_poly.entity_id
_entity_poly.type
_entity_poly.pdbx_seq_one_letter_code
_entity_poly.pdbx_strand_id
1 'polypeptide(L)'
;MTLMRYVVPTLDNLFMQSLQWVDMTYVQKHKGEKVSELRDMYYPNLKMYRPSDGSTHSESTAQAVSMFLYRFLRKGGVSLAVFALSYTPYVGRFVLPAASFYTFNNAVGLGPASAIFGTGIFLPRKYLVVFLQSYFSSRTLMRELLEPYFARVHFTKEQKRNWFRSREGALFGFGLGFYILVRIPLVGVLVYGIAEASTAYLITKITDPPPPPQQMKEFAEGQQNWSNKHEFLNLSLANIDSVHNEELKKMK
;
A
#
# COMPACT_ATOMS: atom_id res chain seq x y z
N MET A 1 -3.27 7.35 14.59
CA MET A 1 -3.00 5.91 14.74
C MET A 1 -1.53 5.55 14.58
N THR A 2 -0.71 6.33 13.85
CA THR A 2 0.75 6.16 13.70
C THR A 2 1.52 6.03 15.03
N LEU A 3 0.98 6.54 16.15
CA LEU A 3 1.54 6.38 17.50
C LEU A 3 1.42 4.95 18.07
N MET A 4 0.39 4.17 17.70
CA MET A 4 0.22 2.80 18.23
C MET A 4 1.37 1.88 17.84
N ARG A 5 2.10 2.21 16.77
CA ARG A 5 3.31 1.52 16.32
C ARG A 5 4.45 1.55 17.33
N TYR A 6 4.59 2.63 18.10
CA TYR A 6 5.61 2.71 19.15
C TYR A 6 5.20 1.95 20.42
N VAL A 7 3.94 1.49 20.50
CA VAL A 7 3.35 0.98 21.73
C VAL A 7 3.10 -0.53 21.65
N VAL A 8 2.86 -1.13 20.47
CA VAL A 8 2.51 -2.56 20.42
C VAL A 8 3.05 -3.32 19.18
N PRO A 9 3.89 -4.36 19.35
CA PRO A 9 4.35 -5.26 18.28
C PRO A 9 3.25 -6.21 17.75
N THR A 10 1.99 -6.04 18.19
CA THR A 10 0.87 -6.94 17.85
C THR A 10 0.51 -6.91 16.37
N LEU A 11 0.61 -5.77 15.70
CA LEU A 11 0.25 -5.65 14.28
C LEU A 11 1.20 -6.44 13.38
N ASP A 12 2.49 -6.38 13.69
CA ASP A 12 3.52 -7.15 13.00
C ASP A 12 3.31 -8.66 13.16
N ASN A 13 3.01 -9.10 14.38
CA ASN A 13 2.68 -10.49 14.66
C ASN A 13 1.41 -10.94 13.92
N LEU A 14 0.38 -10.09 13.88
CA LEU A 14 -0.87 -10.40 13.18
C LEU A 14 -0.65 -10.51 11.67
N PHE A 15 0.14 -9.63 11.08
CA PHE A 15 0.56 -9.72 9.69
C PHE A 15 1.25 -11.07 9.40
N MET A 16 2.23 -11.44 10.22
CA MET A 16 2.99 -12.69 10.04
C MET A 16 2.12 -13.93 10.25
N GLN A 17 1.22 -13.94 11.25
CA GLN A 17 0.27 -15.04 11.46
C GLN A 17 -0.71 -15.17 10.30
N SER A 18 -1.19 -14.05 9.77
CA SER A 18 -2.09 -14.04 8.61
C SER A 18 -1.39 -14.58 7.37
N LEU A 19 -0.12 -14.20 7.16
CA LEU A 19 0.70 -14.72 6.06
C LEU A 19 0.92 -16.23 6.19
N GLN A 20 1.19 -16.73 7.39
CA GLN A 20 1.28 -18.17 7.66
C GLN A 20 -0.03 -18.90 7.31
N TRP A 21 -1.17 -18.33 7.72
CA TRP A 21 -2.49 -18.90 7.42
C TRP A 21 -2.77 -18.93 5.91
N VAL A 22 -2.39 -17.88 5.18
CA VAL A 22 -2.52 -17.82 3.71
C VAL A 22 -1.70 -18.93 3.06
N ASP A 23 -0.45 -19.13 3.46
CA ASP A 23 0.40 -20.19 2.92
C ASP A 23 -0.15 -21.59 3.25
N MET A 24 -0.60 -21.81 4.49
CA MET A 24 -1.24 -23.08 4.88
C MET A 24 -2.49 -23.36 4.05
N THR A 25 -3.35 -22.34 3.85
CA THR A 25 -4.57 -22.47 3.05
C THR A 25 -4.26 -22.73 1.59
N TYR A 26 -3.23 -22.08 1.04
CA TYR A 26 -2.76 -22.32 -0.31
C TYR A 26 -2.32 -23.78 -0.50
N VAL A 27 -1.48 -24.31 0.39
CA VAL A 27 -1.07 -25.73 0.34
C VAL A 27 -2.27 -26.66 0.46
N GLN A 28 -3.23 -26.34 1.34
CA GLN A 28 -4.44 -27.14 1.51
C GLN A 28 -5.31 -27.17 0.26
N LYS A 29 -5.44 -26.04 -0.44
CA LYS A 29 -6.21 -25.92 -1.68
C LYS A 29 -5.59 -26.70 -2.84
N HIS A 30 -4.26 -26.84 -2.86
CA HIS A 30 -3.53 -27.47 -3.98
C HIS A 30 -2.91 -28.83 -3.59
N LYS A 31 -3.46 -29.54 -2.58
CA LYS A 31 -2.96 -30.86 -2.13
C LYS A 31 -2.86 -31.93 -3.22
N GLY A 32 -3.62 -31.80 -4.31
CA GLY A 32 -3.63 -32.75 -5.43
C GLY A 32 -2.75 -32.34 -6.62
N GLU A 33 -2.06 -31.20 -6.55
CA GLU A 33 -1.25 -30.67 -7.65
C GLU A 33 0.22 -31.03 -7.49
N LYS A 34 0.98 -30.96 -8.60
CA LYS A 34 2.40 -31.26 -8.58
C LYS A 34 3.15 -30.16 -7.83
N VAL A 35 4.01 -30.55 -6.89
CA VAL A 35 4.83 -29.63 -6.09
C VAL A 35 5.64 -28.66 -6.96
N SER A 36 6.09 -29.08 -8.14
CA SER A 36 6.86 -28.26 -9.09
C SER A 36 6.06 -27.16 -9.79
N GLU A 37 4.73 -27.15 -9.66
CA GLU A 37 3.83 -26.15 -10.25
C GLU A 37 3.27 -25.19 -9.19
N LEU A 38 3.57 -25.43 -7.91
CA LEU A 38 3.14 -24.59 -6.80
C LEU A 38 4.07 -23.39 -6.62
N ARG A 39 3.49 -22.25 -6.24
CA ARG A 39 4.28 -21.09 -5.81
C ARG A 39 5.04 -21.38 -4.51
N ASP A 40 6.19 -20.75 -4.35
CA ASP A 40 6.95 -20.79 -3.09
C ASP A 40 6.19 -20.10 -1.94
N MET A 41 6.48 -20.54 -0.71
CA MET A 41 5.86 -20.01 0.50
C MET A 41 6.48 -18.68 0.90
N TYR A 42 5.66 -17.77 1.45
CA TYR A 42 6.09 -16.44 1.86
C TYR A 42 6.56 -16.42 3.31
N TYR A 43 5.79 -17.02 4.20
CA TYR A 43 6.03 -16.97 5.64
C TYR A 43 7.38 -17.56 6.06
N PRO A 44 7.82 -18.75 5.59
CA PRO A 44 9.06 -19.36 6.06
C PRO A 44 10.29 -18.48 5.81
N ASN A 45 10.41 -17.93 4.60
CA ASN A 45 11.53 -17.08 4.21
C ASN A 45 11.43 -15.69 4.85
N LEU A 46 10.23 -15.08 4.86
CA LEU A 46 10.03 -13.76 5.44
C LEU A 46 10.26 -13.74 6.95
N LYS A 47 9.97 -14.84 7.66
CA LYS A 47 10.27 -14.98 9.10
C LYS A 47 11.78 -14.96 9.40
N MET A 48 12.62 -15.40 8.46
CA MET A 48 14.08 -15.36 8.61
C MET A 48 14.65 -13.94 8.43
N TYR A 49 13.88 -13.04 7.80
CA TYR A 49 14.31 -11.68 7.56
C TYR A 49 14.18 -10.89 8.86
N ARG A 50 15.29 -10.35 9.36
CA ARG A 50 15.27 -9.51 10.57
C ARG A 50 14.55 -8.20 10.27
N PRO A 51 13.49 -7.86 11.03
CA PRO A 51 12.88 -6.55 10.94
C PRO A 51 13.94 -5.49 11.24
N SER A 52 14.13 -4.55 10.31
CA SER A 52 14.86 -3.32 10.53
C SER A 52 13.87 -2.24 10.91
N ASP A 53 14.25 -1.38 11.87
CA ASP A 53 13.47 -0.19 12.23
C ASP A 53 13.52 0.82 11.08
N GLY A 54 12.69 0.58 10.07
CA GLY A 54 12.73 1.19 8.74
C GLY A 54 12.46 2.69 8.64
N SER A 55 12.57 3.48 9.70
CA SER A 55 12.56 4.95 9.56
C SER A 55 13.18 5.78 10.70
N THR A 56 13.79 5.18 11.72
CA THR A 56 14.36 5.95 12.84
C THR A 56 15.58 5.24 13.43
N HIS A 57 16.77 5.56 12.92
CA HIS A 57 18.02 5.44 13.66
C HIS A 57 18.11 6.54 14.73
N SER A 58 17.15 6.59 15.64
CA SER A 58 17.22 7.47 16.80
C SER A 58 16.78 6.72 18.02
N GLU A 59 17.70 6.57 18.96
CA GLU A 59 17.49 5.95 20.26
C GLU A 59 16.53 6.76 21.15
N SER A 60 16.03 7.93 20.70
CA SER A 60 15.15 8.78 21.49
C SER A 60 13.74 8.86 20.91
N THR A 61 12.76 8.37 21.69
CA THR A 61 11.31 8.53 21.46
C THR A 61 10.94 9.99 21.14
N ALA A 62 11.62 10.95 21.75
CA ALA A 62 11.38 12.38 21.50
C ALA A 62 11.71 12.81 20.07
N GLN A 63 12.78 12.27 19.48
CA GLN A 63 13.17 12.59 18.09
C GLN A 63 12.22 11.93 17.08
N ALA A 64 11.73 10.73 17.39
CA ALA A 64 10.71 10.05 16.58
C ALA A 64 9.38 10.83 16.58
N VAL A 65 8.94 11.31 17.76
CA VAL A 65 7.74 12.13 17.90
C VAL A 65 7.89 13.50 17.21
N SER A 66 9.02 14.19 17.37
CA SER A 66 9.24 15.49 16.73
C SER A 66 9.28 15.37 15.20
N MET A 67 9.91 14.31 14.66
CA MET A 67 9.92 14.05 13.23
C MET A 67 8.52 13.70 12.70
N PHE A 68 7.73 12.95 13.47
CA PHE A 68 6.33 12.69 13.16
C PHE A 68 5.52 14.00 13.11
N LEU A 69 5.64 14.85 14.12
CA LEU A 69 4.95 16.14 14.19
C LEU A 69 5.34 17.06 13.03
N TYR A 70 6.64 17.18 12.71
CA TYR A 70 7.11 17.97 11.57
C TYR A 70 6.50 17.47 10.25
N ARG A 71 6.48 16.15 10.02
CA ARG A 71 5.88 15.56 8.82
C ARG A 71 4.36 15.80 8.77
N PHE A 72 3.69 15.71 9.91
CA PHE A 72 2.25 15.95 10.02
C PHE A 72 1.92 17.42 9.75
N LEU A 73 2.62 18.36 10.40
CA LEU A 73 2.45 19.80 10.21
C LEU A 73 2.77 20.23 8.78
N ARG A 74 3.86 19.73 8.19
CA ARG A 74 4.21 20.03 6.79
C ARG A 74 3.10 19.60 5.82
N LYS A 75 2.55 18.39 6.00
CA LYS A 75 1.43 17.89 5.17
C LYS A 75 0.16 18.70 5.41
N GLY A 76 -0.19 18.96 6.67
CA GLY A 76 -1.34 19.77 7.05
C GLY A 76 -1.26 21.20 6.50
N GLY A 77 -0.08 21.82 6.57
CA GLY A 77 0.19 23.14 6.03
C GLY A 77 0.01 23.22 4.52
N VAL A 78 0.47 22.22 3.76
CA VAL A 78 0.20 22.16 2.30
C VAL A 78 -1.29 22.06 2.02
N SER A 79 -2.02 21.20 2.73
CA SER A 79 -3.48 21.09 2.57
C SER A 79 -4.21 22.39 2.93
N LEU A 80 -3.77 23.07 3.99
CA LEU A 80 -4.36 24.33 4.44
C LEU A 80 -4.04 25.48 3.47
N ALA A 81 -2.83 25.51 2.90
CA ALA A 81 -2.46 26.45 1.86
C ALA A 81 -3.30 26.26 0.58
N VAL A 82 -3.46 25.01 0.12
CA VAL A 82 -4.34 24.68 -1.04
C VAL A 82 -5.78 25.10 -0.74
N PHE A 83 -6.26 24.86 0.48
CA PHE A 83 -7.59 25.28 0.90
C PHE A 83 -7.72 26.81 0.92
N ALA A 84 -6.78 27.53 1.52
CA ALA A 84 -6.78 29.00 1.56
C ALA A 84 -6.72 29.62 0.15
N LEU A 85 -5.86 29.10 -0.73
CA LEU A 85 -5.79 29.50 -2.15
C LEU A 85 -7.10 29.25 -2.90
N SER A 86 -7.90 28.26 -2.49
CA SER A 86 -9.22 28.03 -3.08
C SER A 86 -10.25 29.12 -2.75
N TYR A 87 -9.99 29.98 -1.75
CA TYR A 87 -10.82 31.15 -1.43
C TYR A 87 -10.43 32.41 -2.20
N THR A 88 -9.30 32.41 -2.90
CA THR A 88 -8.90 33.54 -3.75
C THR A 88 -9.95 33.79 -4.83
N PRO A 89 -10.49 35.02 -4.96
CA PRO A 89 -11.47 35.33 -6.00
C PRO A 89 -10.90 35.05 -7.39
N TYR A 90 -11.77 34.64 -8.32
CA TYR A 90 -11.46 34.25 -9.71
C TYR A 90 -10.61 32.98 -9.89
N VAL A 91 -9.51 32.83 -9.15
CA VAL A 91 -8.57 31.70 -9.31
C VAL A 91 -8.97 30.49 -8.46
N GLY A 92 -9.63 30.71 -7.32
CA GLY A 92 -9.91 29.68 -6.32
C GLY A 92 -10.76 28.50 -6.83
N ARG A 93 -11.59 28.72 -7.86
CA ARG A 93 -12.38 27.66 -8.52
C ARG A 93 -11.50 26.62 -9.21
N PHE A 94 -10.31 27.00 -9.68
CA PHE A 94 -9.39 26.12 -10.40
C PHE A 94 -8.37 25.45 -9.50
N VAL A 95 -8.11 25.98 -8.30
CA VAL A 95 -7.10 25.47 -7.37
C VAL A 95 -7.38 24.01 -6.97
N LEU A 96 -8.61 23.69 -6.56
CA LEU A 96 -8.95 22.33 -6.11
C LEU A 96 -8.96 21.31 -7.27
N PRO A 97 -9.56 21.59 -8.45
CA PRO A 97 -9.43 20.72 -9.61
C PRO A 97 -7.98 20.53 -10.04
N ALA A 98 -7.18 21.60 -10.09
CA ALA A 98 -5.77 21.51 -10.48
C ALA A 98 -4.93 20.71 -9.47
N ALA A 99 -5.12 20.94 -8.16
CA ALA A 99 -4.45 20.17 -7.12
C ALA A 99 -4.85 18.69 -7.16
N SER A 100 -6.12 18.39 -7.40
CA SER A 100 -6.63 17.02 -7.53
C SER A 100 -6.10 16.34 -8.79
N PHE A 101 -6.09 17.05 -9.92
CA PHE A 101 -5.47 16.58 -11.16
C PHE A 101 -3.99 16.27 -10.98
N TYR A 102 -3.22 17.22 -10.43
CA TYR A 102 -1.79 17.03 -10.17
C TYR A 102 -1.51 15.80 -9.31
N THR A 103 -2.35 15.60 -8.29
CA THR A 103 -2.21 14.50 -7.34
C THR A 103 -2.60 13.15 -7.97
N PHE A 104 -3.65 13.10 -8.76
CA PHE A 104 -4.24 11.84 -9.27
C PHE A 104 -3.74 11.42 -10.66
N ASN A 105 -3.25 12.36 -11.47
CA ASN A 105 -2.75 12.09 -12.83
C ASN A 105 -1.64 11.04 -12.82
N ASN A 106 -0.75 11.05 -11.82
CA ASN A 106 0.31 10.05 -11.70
C ASN A 106 -0.22 8.62 -11.48
N ALA A 107 -1.42 8.48 -10.90
CA ALA A 107 -2.02 7.18 -10.59
C ALA A 107 -2.87 6.61 -11.74
N VAL A 108 -3.58 7.47 -12.49
CA VAL A 108 -4.60 7.03 -13.48
C VAL A 108 -4.29 7.49 -14.91
N GLY A 109 -3.25 8.31 -15.08
CA GLY A 109 -2.86 8.84 -16.38
C GLY A 109 -3.69 10.05 -16.81
N LEU A 110 -3.22 10.68 -17.89
CA LEU A 110 -3.67 12.02 -18.30
C LEU A 110 -5.12 12.04 -18.79
N GLY A 111 -5.57 11.01 -19.50
CA GLY A 111 -6.92 10.93 -20.05
C GLY A 111 -8.01 10.94 -18.96
N PRO A 112 -8.06 9.92 -18.09
CA PRO A 112 -9.07 9.85 -17.03
C PRO A 112 -8.99 11.02 -16.05
N ALA A 113 -7.78 11.46 -15.68
CA ALA A 113 -7.61 12.59 -14.78
C ALA A 113 -8.15 13.90 -15.39
N SER A 114 -7.91 14.14 -16.68
CA SER A 114 -8.40 15.34 -17.37
C SER A 114 -9.92 15.34 -17.48
N ALA A 115 -10.54 14.19 -17.75
CA ALA A 115 -12.00 14.07 -17.78
C ALA A 115 -12.64 14.34 -16.41
N ILE A 116 -12.12 13.72 -15.35
CA ILE A 116 -12.66 13.84 -13.98
C ILE A 116 -12.47 15.26 -13.43
N PHE A 117 -11.28 15.85 -13.57
CA PHE A 117 -11.01 17.17 -12.99
C PHE A 117 -11.31 18.34 -13.93
N GLY A 118 -11.40 18.11 -15.23
CA GLY A 118 -11.96 19.07 -16.18
C GLY A 118 -13.45 19.31 -15.91
N THR A 119 -14.23 18.24 -15.69
CA THR A 119 -15.61 18.35 -15.19
C THR A 119 -15.66 18.78 -13.72
N GLY A 120 -14.59 18.51 -12.96
CA GLY A 120 -14.31 19.00 -11.61
C GLY A 120 -14.48 20.51 -11.40
N ILE A 121 -14.36 21.32 -12.46
CA ILE A 121 -14.60 22.77 -12.41
C ILE A 121 -16.06 23.08 -12.05
N PHE A 122 -17.01 22.21 -12.38
CA PHE A 122 -18.44 22.36 -12.05
C PHE A 122 -18.83 21.68 -10.74
N LEU A 123 -17.94 20.87 -10.15
CA LEU A 123 -18.19 20.16 -8.91
C LEU A 123 -18.08 21.09 -7.69
N PRO A 124 -19.00 20.99 -6.71
CA PRO A 124 -18.87 21.71 -5.46
C PRO A 124 -17.54 21.38 -4.75
N ARG A 125 -16.86 22.42 -4.24
CA ARG A 125 -15.55 22.33 -3.57
C ARG A 125 -15.45 21.22 -2.53
N LYS A 126 -16.54 21.00 -1.77
CA LYS A 126 -16.63 19.95 -0.75
C LYS A 126 -16.26 18.56 -1.26
N TYR A 127 -16.66 18.20 -2.48
CA TYR A 127 -16.37 16.89 -3.04
C TYR A 127 -14.90 16.74 -3.42
N LEU A 128 -14.27 17.80 -3.95
CA LEU A 128 -12.84 17.80 -4.27
C LEU A 128 -11.97 17.73 -3.00
N VAL A 129 -12.37 18.42 -1.94
CA VAL A 129 -11.70 18.32 -0.63
C VAL A 129 -11.84 16.91 -0.05
N VAL A 130 -13.05 16.35 -0.05
CA VAL A 130 -13.29 14.96 0.41
C VAL A 130 -12.48 13.96 -0.42
N PHE A 131 -12.39 14.16 -1.74
CA PHE A 131 -11.58 13.35 -2.63
C PHE A 131 -10.10 13.40 -2.25
N LEU A 132 -9.51 14.60 -2.15
CA LEU A 132 -8.09 14.77 -1.78
C LEU A 132 -7.80 14.16 -0.41
N GLN A 133 -8.66 14.43 0.57
CA GLN A 133 -8.52 13.88 1.91
C GLN A 133 -8.56 12.35 1.88
N SER A 134 -9.51 11.75 1.16
CA SER A 134 -9.65 10.30 1.03
C SER A 134 -8.44 9.69 0.31
N TYR A 135 -7.94 10.35 -0.73
CA TYR A 135 -6.76 9.92 -1.47
C TYR A 135 -5.50 9.89 -0.59
N PHE A 136 -5.20 10.98 0.12
CA PHE A 136 -4.03 11.02 0.99
C PHE A 136 -4.17 10.10 2.20
N SER A 137 -5.39 9.93 2.74
CA SER A 137 -5.65 9.03 3.86
C SER A 137 -5.49 7.57 3.45
N SER A 138 -6.06 7.16 2.32
CA SER A 138 -5.89 5.81 1.75
C SER A 138 -4.41 5.48 1.53
N ARG A 139 -3.64 6.39 0.92
CA ARG A 139 -2.19 6.18 0.72
C ARG A 139 -1.42 6.12 2.03
N THR A 140 -1.83 6.87 3.04
CA THR A 140 -1.19 6.82 4.37
C THR A 140 -1.50 5.51 5.06
N LEU A 141 -2.76 5.07 5.06
CA LEU A 141 -3.20 3.80 5.59
C LEU A 141 -2.42 2.64 4.95
N MET A 142 -2.31 2.63 3.62
CA MET A 142 -1.61 1.56 2.93
C MET A 142 -0.10 1.52 3.26
N ARG A 143 0.53 2.68 3.48
CA ARG A 143 1.92 2.73 3.95
C ARG A 143 2.07 2.18 5.36
N GLU A 144 1.08 2.37 6.23
CA GLU A 144 1.08 1.81 7.59
C GLU A 144 0.88 0.28 7.55
N LEU A 145 -0.12 -0.20 6.80
CA LEU A 145 -0.44 -1.63 6.66
C LEU A 145 0.65 -2.46 5.97
N LEU A 146 1.45 -1.86 5.07
CA LEU A 146 2.56 -2.57 4.42
C LEU A 146 3.88 -2.49 5.20
N GLU A 147 3.90 -1.76 6.31
CA GLU A 147 5.14 -1.56 7.04
C GLU A 147 5.74 -2.87 7.59
N PRO A 148 4.99 -3.87 8.09
CA PRO A 148 5.56 -5.16 8.50
C PRO A 148 6.35 -5.86 7.39
N TYR A 149 5.89 -5.75 6.14
CA TYR A 149 6.61 -6.26 4.98
C TYR A 149 7.90 -5.46 4.72
N PHE A 150 7.81 -4.12 4.70
CA PHE A 150 8.97 -3.25 4.42
C PHE A 150 9.99 -3.17 5.56
N ALA A 151 9.61 -3.49 6.79
CA ALA A 151 10.55 -3.65 7.88
C ALA A 151 11.48 -4.84 7.61
N ARG A 152 11.00 -5.88 6.93
CA ARG A 152 11.77 -7.11 6.67
C ARG A 152 12.50 -7.08 5.34
N VAL A 153 11.84 -6.64 4.27
CA VAL A 153 12.47 -6.50 2.96
C VAL A 153 13.15 -5.14 2.91
N HIS A 154 14.48 -5.13 3.01
CA HIS A 154 15.28 -3.91 3.18
C HIS A 154 15.42 -3.11 1.88
N PHE A 155 14.33 -2.48 1.45
CA PHE A 155 14.36 -1.57 0.31
C PHE A 155 15.06 -0.26 0.64
N THR A 156 15.83 0.26 -0.32
CA THR A 156 16.27 1.66 -0.29
C THR A 156 15.06 2.59 -0.47
N LYS A 157 15.23 3.88 -0.13
CA LYS A 157 14.16 4.89 -0.29
C LYS A 157 13.66 4.97 -1.73
N GLU A 158 14.56 4.81 -2.70
CA GLU A 158 14.24 4.82 -4.13
C GLU A 158 13.49 3.56 -4.55
N GLN A 159 13.98 2.38 -4.15
CA GLN A 159 13.32 1.12 -4.45
C GLN A 159 11.90 1.06 -3.86
N LYS A 160 11.73 1.47 -2.59
CA LYS A 160 10.40 1.53 -1.93
C LYS A 160 9.48 2.48 -2.68
N ARG A 161 9.98 3.64 -3.13
CA ARG A 161 9.20 4.59 -3.95
C ARG A 161 8.76 3.99 -5.28
N ASN A 162 9.67 3.30 -5.98
CA ASN A 162 9.37 2.64 -7.25
C ASN A 162 8.35 1.51 -7.08
N TRP A 163 8.52 0.70 -6.03
CA TRP A 163 7.58 -0.36 -5.65
C TRP A 163 6.16 0.18 -5.43
N PHE A 164 6.01 1.27 -4.68
CA PHE A 164 4.69 1.90 -4.46
C PHE A 164 4.09 2.46 -5.75
N ARG A 165 4.94 3.01 -6.63
CA ARG A 165 4.49 3.61 -7.89
C ARG A 165 4.03 2.56 -8.88
N SER A 166 4.75 1.44 -9.01
CA SER A 166 4.38 0.35 -9.93
C SER A 166 3.05 -0.31 -9.57
N ARG A 167 2.67 -0.25 -8.28
CA ARG A 167 1.45 -0.86 -7.71
C ARG A 167 0.39 0.18 -7.28
N GLU A 168 0.55 1.45 -7.67
CA GLU A 168 -0.24 2.56 -7.11
C GLU A 168 -1.75 2.37 -7.26
N GLY A 169 -2.22 1.86 -8.41
CA GLY A 169 -3.66 1.62 -8.65
C GLY A 169 -4.28 0.56 -7.73
N ALA A 170 -3.63 -0.61 -7.61
CA ALA A 170 -4.11 -1.70 -6.75
C ALA A 170 -4.08 -1.30 -5.27
N LEU A 171 -2.97 -0.69 -4.85
CA LEU A 171 -2.78 -0.19 -3.48
C LEU A 171 -3.78 0.92 -3.14
N PHE A 172 -4.08 1.81 -4.08
CA PHE A 172 -5.08 2.85 -3.90
C PHE A 172 -6.48 2.27 -3.72
N GLY A 173 -6.89 1.34 -4.58
CA GLY A 173 -8.20 0.69 -4.50
C GLY A 173 -8.39 -0.07 -3.19
N PHE A 174 -7.39 -0.89 -2.82
CA PHE A 174 -7.38 -1.62 -1.56
C PHE A 174 -7.43 -0.67 -0.35
N GLY A 175 -6.54 0.32 -0.32
CA GLY A 175 -6.49 1.31 0.77
C GLY A 175 -7.76 2.15 0.88
N LEU A 176 -8.41 2.47 -0.25
CA LEU A 176 -9.66 3.23 -0.27
C LEU A 176 -10.82 2.41 0.33
N GLY A 177 -10.90 1.11 0.00
CA GLY A 177 -11.89 0.21 0.58
C GLY A 177 -11.80 0.16 2.11
N PHE A 178 -10.61 -0.10 2.64
CA PHE A 178 -10.41 -0.12 4.09
C PHE A 178 -10.54 1.27 4.74
N TYR A 179 -10.17 2.35 4.04
CA TYR A 179 -10.35 3.71 4.56
C TYR A 179 -11.83 4.03 4.86
N ILE A 180 -12.73 3.61 3.97
CA ILE A 180 -14.19 3.79 4.16
C ILE A 180 -14.66 3.00 5.40
N LEU A 181 -14.19 1.76 5.55
CA LEU A 181 -14.56 0.90 6.68
C LEU A 181 -14.02 1.42 8.03
N VAL A 182 -12.79 1.90 8.07
CA VAL A 182 -12.15 2.44 9.29
C VAL A 182 -12.80 3.73 9.76
N ARG A 183 -13.43 4.50 8.86
CA ARG A 183 -14.18 5.72 9.22
C ARG A 183 -15.43 5.45 10.05
N ILE A 184 -15.91 4.20 10.12
CA ILE A 184 -17.06 3.84 10.94
C ILE A 184 -16.64 3.84 12.43
N PRO A 185 -17.22 4.71 13.28
CA PRO A 185 -16.90 4.76 14.69
C PRO A 185 -17.12 3.40 15.37
N LEU A 186 -16.37 3.10 16.43
CA LEU A 186 -16.39 1.85 17.21
C LEU A 186 -15.87 0.60 16.48
N VAL A 187 -16.09 0.48 15.16
CA VAL A 187 -15.64 -0.67 14.36
C VAL A 187 -14.21 -0.50 13.84
N GLY A 188 -13.73 0.75 13.74
CA GLY A 188 -12.42 1.07 13.14
C GLY A 188 -11.21 0.33 13.73
N VAL A 189 -11.21 0.02 15.03
CA VAL A 189 -10.11 -0.74 15.67
C VAL A 189 -10.11 -2.20 15.22
N LEU A 190 -11.28 -2.85 15.16
CA LEU A 190 -11.41 -4.22 14.67
C LEU A 190 -11.11 -4.31 13.17
N VAL A 191 -11.60 -3.34 12.40
CA VAL A 191 -11.33 -3.23 10.96
C VAL A 191 -9.83 -3.11 10.69
N TYR A 192 -9.06 -2.46 11.56
CA TYR A 192 -7.61 -2.36 11.39
C TYR A 192 -6.95 -3.74 11.42
N GLY A 193 -7.31 -4.61 12.37
CA GLY A 193 -6.80 -5.99 12.40
C GLY A 193 -7.17 -6.78 11.14
N ILE A 194 -8.40 -6.62 10.65
CA ILE A 194 -8.84 -7.24 9.38
C ILE A 194 -8.05 -6.68 8.20
N ALA A 195 -7.79 -5.37 8.17
CA ALA A 195 -7.05 -4.70 7.11
C ALA A 195 -5.59 -5.19 7.06
N GLU A 196 -4.96 -5.36 8.21
CA GLU A 196 -3.60 -5.88 8.35
C GLU A 196 -3.51 -7.34 7.88
N ALA A 197 -4.46 -8.20 8.30
CA ALA A 197 -4.56 -9.58 7.81
C ALA A 197 -4.80 -9.65 6.30
N SER A 198 -5.70 -8.80 5.79
CA SER A 198 -5.99 -8.70 4.35
C SER A 198 -4.80 -8.18 3.57
N THR A 199 -3.95 -7.35 4.18
CA THR A 199 -2.72 -6.85 3.56
C THR A 199 -1.68 -7.96 3.42
N ALA A 200 -1.59 -8.88 4.38
CA ALA A 200 -0.75 -10.08 4.25
C ALA A 200 -1.16 -10.92 3.03
N TYR A 201 -2.47 -11.13 2.83
CA TYR A 201 -2.98 -11.78 1.62
C TYR A 201 -2.68 -10.97 0.35
N LEU A 202 -2.89 -9.65 0.37
CA LEU A 202 -2.59 -8.78 -0.77
C LEU A 202 -1.13 -8.89 -1.21
N ILE A 203 -0.18 -8.92 -0.26
CA ILE A 203 1.25 -9.07 -0.55
C ILE A 203 1.50 -10.32 -1.40
N THR A 204 0.85 -11.45 -1.08
CA THR A 204 0.99 -12.69 -1.87
C THR A 204 0.51 -12.57 -3.31
N LYS A 205 -0.25 -11.52 -3.65
CA LYS A 205 -0.79 -11.28 -5.00
C LYS A 205 -0.04 -10.25 -5.79
N ILE A 206 0.61 -9.30 -5.12
CA ILE A 206 1.27 -8.17 -5.77
C ILE A 206 2.79 -8.19 -5.69
N THR A 207 3.37 -9.18 -5.00
CA THR A 207 4.81 -9.42 -4.97
C THR A 207 5.10 -10.87 -5.29
N ASP A 208 6.34 -11.17 -5.61
CA ASP A 208 6.83 -12.54 -5.76
C ASP A 208 7.19 -13.11 -4.37
N PRO A 209 7.23 -14.45 -4.21
CA PRO A 209 7.65 -15.06 -2.95
C PRO A 209 9.09 -14.64 -2.59
N PRO A 210 9.34 -14.25 -1.32
CA PRO A 210 10.67 -13.89 -0.88
C PRO A 210 11.60 -15.11 -0.92
N PRO A 211 12.84 -14.99 -1.44
CA PRO A 211 13.83 -16.06 -1.43
C PRO A 211 14.48 -16.21 -0.05
N PRO A 212 15.43 -17.16 0.13
CA PRO A 212 16.27 -17.21 1.32
C PRO A 212 17.05 -15.89 1.55
N PRO A 213 17.42 -15.57 2.81
CA PRO A 213 18.02 -14.28 3.18
C PRO A 213 19.28 -13.88 2.38
N GLN A 214 20.02 -14.85 1.83
CA GLN A 214 21.22 -14.62 1.04
C GLN A 214 20.93 -13.83 -0.25
N GLN A 215 19.74 -13.99 -0.82
CA GLN A 215 19.31 -13.37 -2.08
C GLN A 215 18.39 -12.15 -1.87
N MET A 216 18.26 -11.67 -0.63
CA MET A 216 17.32 -10.59 -0.27
C MET A 216 17.57 -9.30 -1.06
N LYS A 217 18.84 -8.95 -1.32
CA LYS A 217 19.20 -7.71 -2.04
C LYS A 217 18.72 -7.75 -3.49
N GLU A 218 19.03 -8.84 -4.19
CA GLU A 218 18.60 -9.07 -5.57
C GLU A 218 17.07 -9.11 -5.66
N PHE A 219 16.41 -9.75 -4.69
CA PHE A 219 14.96 -9.74 -4.58
C PHE A 219 14.39 -8.32 -4.44
N ALA A 220 14.93 -7.49 -3.54
CA ALA A 220 14.48 -6.12 -3.36
C ALA A 220 14.68 -5.27 -4.63
N GLU A 221 15.75 -5.51 -5.38
CA GLU A 221 15.98 -4.85 -6.68
C GLU A 221 14.94 -5.28 -7.72
N GLY A 222 14.67 -6.57 -7.85
CA GLY A 222 13.70 -7.13 -8.79
C GLY A 222 12.25 -6.73 -8.48
N GLN A 223 11.89 -6.58 -7.20
CA GLN A 223 10.53 -6.24 -6.79
C GLN A 223 10.09 -4.78 -7.09
N GLN A 224 10.98 -3.91 -7.57
CA GLN A 224 10.62 -2.51 -7.88
C GLN A 224 9.51 -2.40 -8.92
N ASN A 225 9.53 -3.27 -9.92
CA ASN A 225 8.49 -3.38 -10.93
C ASN A 225 7.51 -4.49 -10.55
N TRP A 226 6.25 -4.33 -10.96
CA TRP A 226 5.25 -5.37 -10.78
C TRP A 226 5.30 -6.28 -12.02
N SER A 227 6.10 -7.34 -11.93
CA SER A 227 6.28 -8.40 -12.94
C SER A 227 4.94 -8.94 -13.43
N ASN A 228 4.12 -9.40 -12.48
CA ASN A 228 2.85 -10.06 -12.70
C ASN A 228 1.64 -9.15 -12.98
N LYS A 229 1.84 -7.86 -13.27
CA LYS A 229 0.74 -6.88 -13.35
C LYS A 229 -0.31 -7.23 -14.39
N HIS A 230 0.11 -7.51 -15.62
CA HIS A 230 -0.81 -7.75 -16.73
C HIS A 230 -1.60 -9.04 -16.56
N GLU A 231 -0.96 -10.06 -16.01
CA GLU A 231 -1.60 -11.33 -15.76
C GLU A 231 -2.65 -11.22 -14.65
N PHE A 232 -2.28 -10.61 -13.52
CA PHE A 232 -3.20 -10.39 -12.41
C PHE A 232 -4.45 -9.60 -12.82
N LEU A 233 -4.30 -8.55 -13.62
CA LEU A 233 -5.43 -7.71 -14.05
C LEU A 233 -6.37 -8.41 -15.04
N ASN A 234 -5.92 -9.46 -15.71
CA ASN A 234 -6.70 -10.20 -16.71
C ASN A 234 -7.38 -11.46 -16.14
N LEU A 235 -7.08 -11.86 -14.90
CA LEU A 235 -7.67 -13.04 -14.29
C LEU A 235 -9.13 -12.82 -13.87
N SER A 236 -9.93 -13.88 -13.97
CA SER A 236 -11.25 -13.91 -13.37
C SER A 236 -11.13 -13.94 -11.84
N LEU A 237 -12.10 -13.35 -11.14
CA LEU A 237 -12.09 -13.32 -9.67
C LEU A 237 -11.99 -14.72 -9.04
N ALA A 238 -12.50 -15.76 -9.72
CA ALA A 238 -12.43 -17.15 -9.28
C ALA A 238 -10.99 -17.72 -9.30
N ASN A 239 -10.12 -17.18 -10.15
CA ASN A 239 -8.79 -17.73 -10.45
C ASN A 239 -7.64 -16.82 -9.98
N ILE A 240 -7.88 -15.91 -9.04
CA ILE A 240 -6.84 -14.99 -8.50
C ILE A 240 -5.65 -15.74 -7.86
N ASP A 241 -5.80 -17.03 -7.54
CA ASP A 241 -4.74 -17.87 -7.00
C ASP A 241 -3.77 -18.44 -8.05
N SER A 242 -4.08 -18.37 -9.35
CA SER A 242 -3.30 -19.07 -10.38
C SER A 242 -2.13 -18.26 -10.97
N VAL A 243 -1.98 -16.97 -10.64
CA VAL A 243 -0.98 -16.06 -11.24
C VAL A 243 0.44 -16.64 -11.19
N HIS A 244 0.83 -17.21 -10.06
CA HIS A 244 2.18 -17.73 -9.88
C HIS A 244 2.45 -19.03 -10.64
N ASN A 245 1.40 -19.71 -11.14
CA ASN A 245 1.54 -20.98 -11.85
C ASN A 245 1.88 -20.76 -13.34
N GLU A 246 1.51 -19.62 -13.94
CA GLU A 246 1.74 -19.34 -15.37
C GLU A 246 3.09 -18.67 -15.64
N GLU A 247 3.62 -17.83 -14.74
CA GLU A 247 4.99 -17.31 -14.84
C GLU A 247 6.03 -18.44 -14.81
N LEU A 248 5.82 -19.47 -13.97
CA LEU A 248 6.62 -20.70 -13.93
C LEU A 248 6.54 -21.50 -15.23
N LYS A 249 5.43 -21.43 -15.96
CA LYS A 249 5.30 -22.09 -17.29
C LYS A 249 6.02 -21.33 -18.39
N LYS A 250 6.16 -20.00 -18.31
CA LYS A 250 6.84 -19.19 -19.33
C LYS A 250 8.37 -19.20 -19.20
N MET A 251 8.90 -19.62 -18.05
CA MET A 251 10.34 -19.79 -17.81
C MET A 251 10.86 -21.21 -18.07
N LYS A 252 9.99 -22.14 -18.50
CA LYS A 252 10.36 -23.47 -19.01
C LYS A 252 10.19 -23.54 -20.52
#